data_AF-A0A9P6ID03-F1
#
_entry.id   AF-A0A9P6ID03-F1
#
_cell.length_a   1.000
_cell.length_b   1.000
_cell.length_c   1.000
_cell.angle_alpha   90.00
_cell.angle_beta   90.00
_cell.angle_gamma   90.00
#
_symmetry.space_group_name_H-M   'P 1'
#
loop_
_entity.id
_entity.type
_entity.pdbx_description
1 polymer ?
#
loop_
_entity_poly.entity_id
_entity_poly.type
_entity_poly.pdbx_seq_one_letter_code
_entity_poly.pdbx_strand_id
1 'polypeptide(L)'
;MAPTAIRNTISDNLEAPLKSPNRYNAFASDVNDGAIPIDPPLNPNHRWWWDRCAPLLNSLLTSAEGYTPEEKADHLRVFRDVVVPSFGLPTPKAKVRPLLTYDGSTFEPSWNFTKGDDGVIRYTFEPLGDSAGSDEDPFAGEIGASMIPILSQVSSGVDMRWYEQILKKWFVTPEEAAVARSKIPSFVKRIPQLFLAYDMKRSQRTLKAYFFPVLKHFALDVTTEKLVFDMIRELQPCGEELYKVSEKLQRYLATCKEPCPVEMMAIDCVDPSKARVKVYARTTSNSKAVLADVLTLGGTQTDEATMKGVEYAEKVWHLLLDEPEGMAATQRKDARDMQNLHKGICFAFELKQGDERIDIKAHLPWGQTARSDAQTIHNFTQALQNVGWDESAEKFSRGALEIAKLPGRDYSKPGGLSYVSYNYGPKGLYMSSYFSPKVQDS
;
A
#
# COMPACT_ATOMS: atom_id res chain seq x y z
N MET A 1 44.92 30.84 45.90
CA MET A 1 45.74 31.63 44.96
C MET A 1 45.22 31.36 43.55
N ALA A 2 44.59 32.35 42.92
CA ALA A 2 44.42 32.39 41.47
C ALA A 2 45.78 32.59 40.79
N PRO A 3 45.90 32.27 39.49
CA PRO A 3 45.77 33.34 38.49
C PRO A 3 44.97 32.88 37.24
N THR A 4 43.95 33.61 36.81
CA THR A 4 43.93 34.81 35.93
C THR A 4 43.96 34.47 34.43
N ALA A 5 42.86 34.86 33.80
CA ALA A 5 42.46 34.74 32.42
C ALA A 5 43.38 35.37 31.37
N ILE A 6 43.32 34.84 30.14
CA ILE A 6 43.43 35.62 28.92
C ILE A 6 42.16 35.36 28.08
N ARG A 7 41.47 36.47 27.79
CA ARG A 7 40.27 36.56 26.95
C ARG A 7 40.64 36.38 25.48
N ASN A 8 39.77 35.73 24.71
CA ASN A 8 39.56 36.06 23.31
C ASN A 8 38.06 36.17 23.04
N THR A 9 37.69 37.34 22.55
CA THR A 9 36.36 37.80 22.16
C THR A 9 35.98 37.25 20.79
N ILE A 10 34.88 36.52 20.68
CA ILE A 10 34.01 36.56 19.50
C ILE A 10 32.56 36.59 19.98
N SER A 11 31.87 37.59 19.44
CA SER A 11 30.53 38.08 19.66
C SER A 11 29.42 37.05 19.65
N ASP A 12 28.44 37.30 20.53
CA ASP A 12 27.05 36.87 20.46
C ASP A 12 26.48 36.92 19.04
N ASN A 13 25.84 35.83 18.63
CA ASN A 13 24.70 35.80 17.71
C ASN A 13 24.10 34.39 17.76
N LEU A 14 23.45 34.08 18.88
CA LEU A 14 22.62 32.88 19.08
C LEU A 14 21.14 33.29 19.07
N GLU A 15 20.70 33.92 17.98
CA GLU A 15 19.28 34.01 17.62
C GLU A 15 19.16 33.85 16.10
N ALA A 16 19.09 32.60 15.64
CA ALA A 16 18.57 32.34 14.31
C ALA A 16 17.04 32.47 14.39
N PRO A 17 16.40 33.36 13.62
CA PRO A 17 14.96 33.54 13.70
C PRO A 17 14.27 32.25 13.24
N LEU A 18 13.28 31.82 14.01
CA LEU A 18 12.24 30.88 13.59
C LEU A 18 11.71 31.34 12.23
N LYS A 19 12.18 30.71 11.15
CA LYS A 19 11.62 30.94 9.82
C LYS A 19 10.18 30.45 9.86
N SER A 20 9.26 31.39 9.73
CA SER A 20 7.85 31.16 9.45
C SER A 20 7.70 30.13 8.31
N PRO A 21 6.72 29.20 8.39
CA PRO A 21 6.49 28.24 7.32
C PRO A 21 6.16 29.03 6.06
N ASN A 22 6.98 28.86 5.02
CA ASN A 22 6.71 29.42 3.70
C ASN A 22 5.29 29.03 3.30
N ARG A 23 4.50 30.03 2.89
CA ARG A 23 3.23 29.79 2.22
C ARG A 23 3.50 28.88 1.03
N TYR A 24 3.01 27.65 1.10
CA TYR A 24 2.89 26.77 -0.06
C TYR A 24 1.93 27.46 -1.04
N ASN A 25 2.51 28.28 -1.94
CA ASN A 25 1.82 28.80 -3.11
C ASN A 25 1.41 27.61 -3.98
N ALA A 26 0.27 27.74 -4.66
CA ALA A 26 -0.26 26.75 -5.60
C ALA A 26 0.86 26.14 -6.46
N PHE A 27 0.82 24.83 -6.66
CA PHE A 27 1.83 23.99 -7.33
C PHE A 27 2.46 24.65 -8.57
N ALA A 28 3.50 25.43 -8.37
CA ALA A 28 4.32 26.02 -9.42
C ALA A 28 5.76 25.53 -9.19
N SER A 29 6.08 24.38 -9.78
CA SER A 29 7.46 24.08 -10.16
C SER A 29 7.68 24.68 -11.55
N ASP A 30 8.80 25.37 -11.78
CA ASP A 30 9.19 26.02 -13.05
C ASP A 30 9.37 25.06 -14.26
N VAL A 31 8.77 23.87 -14.21
CA VAL A 31 8.82 22.82 -15.24
C VAL A 31 7.41 22.40 -15.72
N ASN A 32 6.34 23.01 -15.22
CA ASN A 32 4.96 22.60 -15.51
C ASN A 32 4.15 23.66 -16.28
N ASP A 33 4.49 23.85 -17.55
CA ASP A 33 3.63 24.62 -18.48
C ASP A 33 2.40 23.75 -18.82
N GLY A 34 1.29 23.94 -18.09
CA GLY A 34 0.03 23.20 -18.29
C GLY A 34 -0.61 22.56 -17.04
N ALA A 35 -0.13 22.82 -15.83
CA ALA A 35 -0.81 22.36 -14.62
C ALA A 35 -2.02 23.26 -14.30
N ILE A 36 -3.22 22.68 -14.25
CA ILE A 36 -4.40 23.36 -13.67
C ILE A 36 -4.13 23.48 -12.16
N PRO A 37 -4.02 24.69 -11.59
CA PRO A 37 -3.80 24.85 -10.16
C PRO A 37 -5.02 24.34 -9.40
N ILE A 38 -4.78 23.44 -8.44
CA ILE A 38 -5.81 22.94 -7.55
C ILE A 38 -5.61 23.60 -6.21
N ASP A 39 -6.60 24.40 -5.81
CA ASP A 39 -6.58 25.06 -4.53
C ASP A 39 -6.53 24.03 -3.41
N PRO A 40 -5.66 24.22 -2.41
CA PRO A 40 -5.55 23.31 -1.28
C PRO A 40 -6.80 23.40 -0.38
N PRO A 41 -7.05 22.38 0.48
CA PRO A 41 -8.15 22.44 1.45
C PRO A 41 -8.06 23.65 2.39
N LEU A 42 -9.21 24.22 2.74
CA LEU A 42 -9.30 25.32 3.72
C LEU A 42 -9.19 24.85 5.17
N ASN A 43 -9.65 23.63 5.47
CA ASN A 43 -9.52 23.05 6.81
C ASN A 43 -8.03 22.84 7.14
N PRO A 44 -7.50 23.36 8.26
CA PRO A 44 -6.08 23.27 8.60
C PRO A 44 -5.54 21.84 8.74
N ASN A 45 -6.35 20.89 9.25
CA ASN A 45 -5.94 19.49 9.39
C ASN A 45 -5.83 18.83 8.00
N HIS A 46 -6.82 19.08 7.14
CA HIS A 46 -6.80 18.57 5.76
C HIS A 46 -5.65 19.21 4.97
N ARG A 47 -5.38 20.49 5.20
CA ARG A 47 -4.27 21.22 4.58
C ARG A 47 -2.92 20.60 4.93
N TRP A 48 -2.72 20.23 6.20
CA TRP A 48 -1.50 19.60 6.66
C TRP A 48 -1.18 18.29 5.91
N TRP A 49 -2.22 17.47 5.69
CA TRP A 49 -2.13 16.24 4.91
C TRP A 49 -1.90 16.50 3.42
N TRP A 50 -2.67 17.43 2.84
CA TRP A 50 -2.55 17.83 1.44
C TRP A 50 -1.13 18.26 1.08
N ASP A 51 -0.54 19.16 1.86
CA ASP A 51 0.80 19.71 1.58
C ASP A 51 1.90 18.63 1.59
N ARG A 52 1.67 17.49 2.27
CA ARG A 52 2.63 16.38 2.37
C ARG A 52 2.39 15.25 1.38
N CYS A 53 1.14 15.00 1.01
CA CYS A 53 0.76 13.86 0.16
C CYS A 53 0.54 14.25 -1.31
N ALA A 54 -0.10 15.40 -1.57
CA ALA A 54 -0.48 15.80 -2.93
C ALA A 54 0.71 16.05 -3.88
N PRO A 55 1.85 16.62 -3.44
CA PRO A 55 3.02 16.78 -4.31
C PRO A 55 3.52 15.45 -4.89
N LEU A 56 3.55 14.39 -4.06
CA LEU A 56 3.95 13.05 -4.48
C LEU A 56 2.98 12.48 -5.53
N LEU A 57 1.67 12.58 -5.28
CA LEU A 57 0.65 12.09 -6.22
C LEU A 57 0.71 12.85 -7.56
N ASN A 58 0.83 14.18 -7.52
CA ASN A 58 0.91 15.00 -8.72
C ASN A 58 2.17 14.71 -9.55
N SER A 59 3.31 14.52 -8.87
CA SER A 59 4.57 14.15 -9.53
C SER A 59 4.43 12.79 -10.22
N LEU A 60 3.86 11.78 -9.56
CA LEU A 60 3.61 10.46 -10.16
C LEU A 60 2.67 10.52 -11.37
N LEU A 61 1.54 11.23 -11.25
CA LEU A 61 0.59 11.40 -12.36
C LEU A 61 1.23 12.10 -13.57
N THR A 62 2.14 13.04 -13.32
CA THR A 62 2.86 13.76 -14.37
C THR A 62 3.93 12.86 -15.01
N SER A 63 4.74 12.17 -14.20
CA SER A 63 5.80 11.27 -14.68
C SER A 63 5.29 10.03 -15.39
N ALA A 64 4.04 9.63 -15.16
CA ALA A 64 3.41 8.52 -15.87
C ALA A 64 3.15 8.81 -17.36
N GLU A 65 3.11 10.09 -17.76
CA GLU A 65 2.89 10.57 -19.15
C GLU A 65 1.56 10.12 -19.80
N GLY A 66 0.74 9.34 -19.08
CA GLY A 66 -0.51 8.74 -19.55
C GLY A 66 -1.78 9.49 -19.13
N TYR A 67 -1.69 10.68 -18.54
CA TYR A 67 -2.86 11.44 -18.06
C TYR A 67 -2.92 12.83 -18.68
N THR A 68 -4.09 13.23 -19.18
CA THR A 68 -4.28 14.62 -19.63
C THR A 68 -4.31 15.59 -18.44
N PRO A 69 -4.09 16.90 -18.65
CA PRO A 69 -4.22 17.89 -17.59
C PRO A 69 -5.57 17.82 -16.85
N GLU A 70 -6.67 17.58 -17.57
CA GLU A 70 -8.02 17.47 -17.04
C GLU A 70 -8.19 16.21 -16.19
N GLU A 71 -7.66 15.08 -16.64
CA GLU A 71 -7.69 13.82 -15.87
C GLU A 71 -6.89 13.94 -14.58
N LYS A 72 -5.70 14.56 -14.63
CA LYS A 72 -4.90 14.85 -13.43
C LYS A 72 -5.65 15.76 -12.47
N ALA A 73 -6.28 16.81 -13.00
CA ALA A 73 -7.04 17.76 -12.19
C ALA A 73 -8.22 17.09 -11.48
N ASP A 74 -8.96 16.23 -12.19
CA ASP A 74 -10.10 15.51 -11.61
C ASP A 74 -9.67 14.50 -10.53
N HIS A 75 -8.60 13.73 -10.76
CA HIS A 75 -8.06 12.81 -9.74
C HIS A 75 -7.59 13.54 -8.48
N LEU A 76 -6.85 14.63 -8.65
CA LEU A 76 -6.35 15.42 -7.52
C LEU A 76 -7.48 16.16 -6.79
N ARG A 77 -8.56 16.56 -7.48
CA ARG A 77 -9.78 17.10 -6.86
C ARG A 77 -10.44 16.05 -5.96
N VAL A 78 -10.64 14.83 -6.45
CA VAL A 78 -11.19 13.73 -5.62
C VAL A 78 -10.26 13.42 -4.44
N PHE A 79 -8.94 13.41 -4.67
CA PHE A 79 -7.97 13.23 -3.59
C PHE A 79 -8.12 14.32 -2.51
N ARG A 80 -8.25 15.58 -2.91
CA ARG A 80 -8.46 16.73 -2.01
C ARG A 80 -9.77 16.66 -1.22
N ASP A 81 -10.86 16.35 -1.90
CA ASP A 81 -12.22 16.54 -1.36
C ASP A 81 -12.77 15.30 -0.67
N VAL A 82 -12.23 14.11 -0.97
CA VAL A 82 -12.75 12.83 -0.44
C VAL A 82 -11.70 12.09 0.37
N VAL A 83 -10.48 11.97 -0.17
CA VAL A 83 -9.45 11.11 0.43
C VAL A 83 -8.76 11.82 1.60
N VAL A 84 -8.24 13.02 1.39
CA VAL A 84 -7.54 13.79 2.44
C VAL A 84 -8.39 14.02 3.71
N PRO A 85 -9.69 14.35 3.62
CA PRO A 85 -10.55 14.47 4.81
C PRO A 85 -10.70 13.18 5.62
N SER A 86 -10.49 12.01 5.00
CA SER A 86 -10.62 10.71 5.69
C SER A 86 -9.41 10.34 6.55
N PHE A 87 -8.28 11.03 6.40
CA PHE A 87 -7.01 10.69 7.05
C PHE A 87 -6.98 10.89 8.57
N GLY A 88 -8.00 11.54 9.12
CA GLY A 88 -8.08 11.88 10.53
C GLY A 88 -7.11 12.99 10.94
N LEU A 89 -6.93 13.14 12.26
CA LEU A 89 -6.15 14.23 12.82
C LEU A 89 -4.65 14.06 12.54
N PRO A 90 -3.92 15.14 12.22
CA PRO A 90 -2.47 15.09 12.04
C PRO A 90 -1.72 14.93 13.37
N THR A 91 -0.51 14.37 13.32
CA THR A 91 0.44 14.33 14.45
C THR A 91 0.79 15.75 14.91
N PRO A 92 0.91 16.02 16.23
CA PRO A 92 0.84 15.09 17.36
C PRO A 92 -0.57 14.89 17.94
N LYS A 93 -1.63 15.42 17.31
CA LYS A 93 -3.01 15.31 17.82
C LYS A 93 -3.64 13.93 17.55
N ALA A 94 -3.09 13.18 16.59
CA ALA A 94 -3.52 11.82 16.28
C ALA A 94 -3.42 10.91 17.52
N LYS A 95 -4.50 10.20 17.87
CA LYS A 95 -4.50 9.19 18.95
C LYS A 95 -4.01 7.83 18.49
N VAL A 96 -4.13 7.55 17.19
CA VAL A 96 -3.70 6.30 16.56
C VAL A 96 -2.66 6.57 15.48
N ARG A 97 -1.74 5.62 15.33
CA ARG A 97 -0.81 5.58 14.21
C ARG A 97 -1.48 4.82 13.04
N PRO A 98 -1.51 5.37 11.82
CA PRO A 98 -1.87 4.62 10.62
C PRO A 98 -0.97 3.41 10.43
N LEU A 99 -1.51 2.35 9.83
CA LEU A 99 -0.88 1.05 9.64
C LEU A 99 -0.67 0.70 8.17
N LEU A 100 -1.10 1.55 7.23
CA LEU A 100 -0.91 1.30 5.80
C LEU A 100 0.56 1.16 5.41
N THR A 101 1.42 2.00 5.99
CA THR A 101 2.86 2.02 5.74
C THR A 101 3.62 1.85 7.04
N TYR A 102 4.84 1.30 6.99
CA TYR A 102 5.65 1.11 8.20
C TYR A 102 6.05 2.44 8.86
N ASP A 103 6.15 3.52 8.08
CA ASP A 103 6.44 4.86 8.61
C ASP A 103 5.20 5.55 9.19
N GLY A 104 4.01 4.94 9.11
CA GLY A 104 2.77 5.51 9.65
C GLY A 104 2.15 6.57 8.75
N SER A 105 2.54 6.65 7.48
CA SER A 105 1.79 7.39 6.47
C SER A 105 0.46 6.68 6.17
N THR A 106 -0.60 7.47 6.05
CA THR A 106 -1.98 7.00 5.78
C THR A 106 -2.30 6.86 4.28
N PHE A 107 -1.31 7.13 3.43
CA PHE A 107 -1.42 7.21 1.98
C PHE A 107 -0.20 6.54 1.34
N GLU A 108 -0.42 5.67 0.37
CA GLU A 108 0.63 4.95 -0.34
C GLU A 108 0.29 4.86 -1.84
N PRO A 109 0.81 5.78 -2.67
CA PRO A 109 0.67 5.68 -4.11
C PRO A 109 1.62 4.64 -4.70
N SER A 110 1.25 4.09 -5.83
CA SER A 110 2.06 3.11 -6.57
C SER A 110 2.02 3.37 -8.06
N TRP A 111 3.09 2.98 -8.73
CA TRP A 111 3.23 3.06 -10.18
C TRP A 111 3.40 1.65 -10.73
N ASN A 112 2.46 1.24 -11.57
CA ASN A 112 2.47 -0.08 -12.20
C ASN A 112 2.98 -0.07 -13.63
N PHE A 113 3.80 -1.09 -13.92
CA PHE A 113 4.32 -1.46 -15.22
C PHE A 113 3.79 -2.85 -15.61
N THR A 114 3.16 -2.95 -16.78
CA THR A 114 2.79 -4.21 -17.42
C THR A 114 3.03 -4.10 -18.93
N LYS A 115 3.09 -5.24 -19.62
CA LYS A 115 3.24 -5.27 -21.08
C LYS A 115 2.12 -4.45 -21.75
N GLY A 116 2.51 -3.40 -22.49
CA GLY A 116 1.61 -2.55 -23.26
C GLY A 116 0.81 -1.50 -22.45
N ASP A 117 1.04 -1.38 -21.13
CA ASP A 117 0.41 -0.36 -20.27
C ASP A 117 1.34 -0.09 -19.08
N ASP A 118 2.23 0.90 -19.21
CA ASP A 118 3.38 1.10 -18.32
C ASP A 118 3.26 2.33 -17.39
N GLY A 119 2.03 2.83 -17.20
CA GLY A 119 1.80 4.16 -16.61
C GLY A 119 0.64 4.26 -15.62
N VAL A 120 0.09 3.14 -15.13
CA VAL A 120 -1.09 3.23 -14.26
C VAL A 120 -0.67 3.58 -12.83
N ILE A 121 -0.97 4.82 -12.43
CA ILE A 121 -0.87 5.29 -11.05
C ILE A 121 -2.09 4.82 -10.27
N ARG A 122 -1.82 4.42 -9.03
CA ARG A 122 -2.83 3.98 -8.06
C ARG A 122 -2.47 4.53 -6.72
N TYR A 123 -3.39 4.48 -5.79
CA TYR A 123 -3.04 4.67 -4.40
C TYR A 123 -3.93 3.87 -3.48
N THR A 124 -3.36 3.48 -2.37
CA THR A 124 -4.08 2.96 -1.22
C THR A 124 -4.07 4.03 -0.13
N PHE A 125 -5.11 4.06 0.68
CA PHE A 125 -5.18 4.90 1.86
C PHE A 125 -5.91 4.19 2.98
N GLU A 126 -5.56 4.55 4.21
CA GLU A 126 -6.30 4.16 5.39
C GLU A 126 -7.24 5.29 5.81
N PRO A 127 -8.56 5.11 5.71
CA PRO A 127 -9.50 6.04 6.32
C PRO A 127 -9.48 5.84 7.84
N LEU A 128 -9.28 6.93 8.58
CA LEU A 128 -9.29 6.94 10.04
C LEU A 128 -10.46 7.77 10.60
N GLY A 129 -10.71 8.95 10.03
CA GLY A 129 -11.65 9.91 10.58
C GLY A 129 -11.14 10.62 11.84
N ASP A 130 -11.86 11.66 12.27
CA ASP A 130 -11.42 12.51 13.39
C ASP A 130 -11.59 11.87 14.77
N SER A 131 -12.48 10.88 14.89
CA SER A 131 -12.73 10.12 16.13
C SER A 131 -11.77 8.95 16.35
N ALA A 132 -10.91 8.63 15.39
CA ALA A 132 -10.02 7.47 15.45
C ALA A 132 -9.22 7.39 16.76
N GLY A 133 -9.41 6.29 17.49
CA GLY A 133 -8.78 6.05 18.80
C GLY A 133 -9.46 6.75 19.97
N SER A 134 -10.67 7.30 19.81
CA SER A 134 -11.51 7.70 20.94
C SER A 134 -12.10 6.48 21.66
N ASP A 135 -12.79 6.71 22.77
CA ASP A 135 -13.46 5.62 23.50
C ASP A 135 -14.63 5.06 22.68
N GLU A 136 -15.26 5.91 21.86
CA GLU A 136 -16.36 5.58 20.94
C GLU A 136 -15.87 4.90 19.66
N ASP A 137 -14.73 5.31 19.09
CA ASP A 137 -14.14 4.70 17.90
C ASP A 137 -12.67 4.24 18.11
N PRO A 138 -12.44 3.23 18.98
CA PRO A 138 -11.09 2.83 19.38
C PRO A 138 -10.29 2.17 18.25
N PHE A 139 -10.95 1.70 17.19
CA PHE A 139 -10.32 0.98 16.07
C PHE A 139 -10.47 1.68 14.71
N ALA A 140 -10.98 2.93 14.69
CA ALA A 140 -11.19 3.71 13.47
C ALA A 140 -12.13 3.00 12.46
N GLY A 141 -13.22 2.41 12.97
CA GLY A 141 -14.19 1.66 12.17
C GLY A 141 -15.38 2.49 11.68
N GLU A 142 -15.75 3.55 12.39
CA GLU A 142 -16.98 4.29 12.08
C GLU A 142 -16.95 4.91 10.68
N ILE A 143 -15.76 5.37 10.26
CA ILE A 143 -15.58 6.00 8.95
C ILE A 143 -15.88 5.05 7.78
N GLY A 144 -15.71 3.74 7.94
CA GLY A 144 -15.91 2.78 6.86
C GLY A 144 -17.33 2.80 6.28
N ALA A 145 -18.35 2.99 7.13
CA ALA A 145 -19.74 3.09 6.69
C ALA A 145 -20.10 4.49 6.18
N SER A 146 -19.59 5.54 6.84
CA SER A 146 -19.93 6.92 6.50
C SER A 146 -19.42 7.35 5.11
N MET A 147 -18.38 6.69 4.59
CA MET A 147 -17.83 6.98 3.27
C MET A 147 -18.63 6.38 2.10
N ILE A 148 -19.55 5.42 2.32
CA ILE A 148 -20.27 4.72 1.24
C ILE A 148 -20.94 5.69 0.23
N PRO A 149 -21.69 6.73 0.67
CA PRO A 149 -22.37 7.63 -0.26
C PRO A 149 -21.39 8.38 -1.16
N ILE A 150 -20.30 8.92 -0.61
CA ILE A 150 -19.33 9.71 -1.38
C ILE A 150 -18.48 8.82 -2.29
N LEU A 151 -18.07 7.64 -1.81
CA LEU A 151 -17.35 6.65 -2.63
C LEU A 151 -18.19 6.22 -3.83
N SER A 152 -19.49 6.04 -3.65
CA SER A 152 -20.41 5.67 -4.74
C SER A 152 -20.53 6.75 -5.81
N GLN A 153 -20.36 8.03 -5.44
CA GLN A 153 -20.47 9.16 -6.38
C GLN A 153 -19.18 9.40 -7.19
N VAL A 154 -18.01 9.20 -6.57
CA VAL A 154 -16.72 9.57 -7.20
C VAL A 154 -16.00 8.42 -7.90
N SER A 155 -16.49 7.20 -7.72
CA SER A 155 -15.89 5.97 -8.26
C SER A 155 -16.58 5.53 -9.56
N SER A 156 -15.79 5.04 -10.50
CA SER A 156 -16.26 4.57 -11.80
C SER A 156 -16.80 3.14 -11.73
N GLY A 157 -18.02 2.93 -12.23
CA GLY A 157 -18.61 1.58 -12.36
C GLY A 157 -18.77 0.85 -11.02
N VAL A 158 -18.97 1.61 -9.94
CA VAL A 158 -18.92 1.12 -8.57
C VAL A 158 -20.14 0.29 -8.21
N ASP A 159 -19.89 -0.80 -7.46
CA ASP A 159 -20.91 -1.62 -6.83
C ASP A 159 -20.49 -1.90 -5.38
N MET A 160 -21.35 -1.56 -4.44
CA MET A 160 -21.06 -1.64 -3.00
C MET A 160 -21.67 -2.87 -2.33
N ARG A 161 -22.34 -3.78 -3.06
CA ARG A 161 -23.06 -4.91 -2.45
C ARG A 161 -22.14 -5.82 -1.63
N TRP A 162 -20.98 -6.20 -2.17
CA TRP A 162 -19.99 -6.99 -1.43
C TRP A 162 -19.34 -6.18 -0.31
N TYR A 163 -19.07 -4.89 -0.53
CA TYR A 163 -18.51 -3.99 0.48
C TYR A 163 -19.40 -3.95 1.73
N GLU A 164 -20.70 -3.70 1.55
CA GLU A 164 -21.68 -3.60 2.64
C GLU A 164 -21.84 -4.92 3.41
N GLN A 165 -21.83 -6.06 2.71
CA GLN A 165 -21.89 -7.37 3.34
C GLN A 165 -20.68 -7.63 4.24
N ILE A 166 -19.48 -7.35 3.73
CA ILE A 166 -18.25 -7.56 4.49
C ILE A 166 -18.18 -6.59 5.68
N LEU A 167 -18.54 -5.32 5.47
CA LEU A 167 -18.61 -4.33 6.54
C LEU A 167 -19.53 -4.80 7.67
N LYS A 168 -20.76 -5.18 7.32
CA LYS A 168 -21.76 -5.68 8.27
C LYS A 168 -21.26 -6.90 9.05
N LYS A 169 -20.50 -7.79 8.42
CA LYS A 169 -20.04 -9.03 9.08
C LYS A 169 -18.79 -8.80 9.93
N TRP A 170 -17.86 -7.96 9.46
CA TRP A 170 -16.50 -7.91 10.02
C TRP A 170 -16.20 -6.68 10.87
N PHE A 171 -16.93 -5.60 10.73
CA PHE A 171 -16.75 -4.46 11.62
C PHE A 171 -17.29 -4.83 12.99
N VAL A 172 -16.50 -4.55 14.03
CA VAL A 172 -16.84 -4.94 15.40
C VAL A 172 -17.87 -4.01 16.00
N THR A 173 -18.83 -4.57 16.74
CA THR A 173 -19.67 -3.78 17.65
C THR A 173 -18.86 -3.30 18.85
N PRO A 174 -19.35 -2.33 19.65
CA PRO A 174 -18.67 -1.91 20.88
C PRO A 174 -18.35 -3.08 21.84
N GLU A 175 -19.25 -4.06 21.95
CA GLU A 175 -19.08 -5.25 22.79
C GLU A 175 -17.97 -6.16 22.24
N GLU A 176 -18.00 -6.46 20.93
CA GLU A 176 -16.98 -7.26 20.28
C GLU A 176 -15.60 -6.58 20.34
N ALA A 177 -15.58 -5.25 20.20
CA ALA A 177 -14.37 -4.45 20.33
C ALA A 177 -13.78 -4.55 21.75
N ALA A 178 -14.61 -4.55 22.79
CA ALA A 178 -14.18 -4.74 24.17
C ALA A 178 -13.59 -6.15 24.40
N VAL A 179 -14.25 -7.20 23.89
CA VAL A 179 -13.73 -8.58 23.95
C VAL A 179 -12.41 -8.69 23.20
N ALA A 180 -12.33 -8.15 21.99
CA ALA A 180 -11.10 -8.16 21.20
C ALA A 180 -9.95 -7.49 21.96
N ARG A 181 -10.16 -6.28 22.52
CA ARG A 181 -9.15 -5.57 23.33
C ARG A 181 -8.61 -6.40 24.49
N SER A 182 -9.46 -7.20 25.14
CA SER A 182 -9.02 -8.04 26.28
C SER A 182 -8.14 -9.23 25.88
N LYS A 183 -8.21 -9.66 24.61
CA LYS A 183 -7.50 -10.85 24.09
C LYS A 183 -6.32 -10.50 23.18
N ILE A 184 -6.30 -9.29 22.61
CA ILE A 184 -5.19 -8.80 21.81
C ILE A 184 -3.91 -8.77 22.67
N PRO A 185 -2.79 -9.33 22.20
CA PRO A 185 -1.53 -9.26 22.93
C PRO A 185 -1.10 -7.82 23.21
N SER A 186 -0.54 -7.56 24.39
CA SER A 186 -0.19 -6.20 24.85
C SER A 186 0.81 -5.46 23.95
N PHE A 187 1.62 -6.18 23.17
CA PHE A 187 2.56 -5.59 22.20
C PHE A 187 1.89 -5.16 20.88
N VAL A 188 0.67 -5.63 20.60
CA VAL A 188 -0.12 -5.22 19.43
C VAL A 188 -0.86 -3.93 19.78
N LYS A 189 -0.34 -2.80 19.27
CA LYS A 189 -0.90 -1.47 19.58
C LYS A 189 -2.21 -1.17 18.87
N ARG A 190 -2.39 -1.70 17.66
CA ARG A 190 -3.56 -1.45 16.81
C ARG A 190 -3.70 -2.54 15.75
N ILE A 191 -4.93 -2.73 15.30
CA ILE A 191 -5.32 -3.62 14.20
C ILE A 191 -6.20 -2.78 13.25
N PRO A 192 -5.93 -2.75 11.94
CA PRO A 192 -6.77 -2.03 11.00
C PRO A 192 -8.07 -2.78 10.76
N GLN A 193 -9.11 -2.09 10.28
CA GLN A 193 -10.35 -2.73 9.81
C GLN A 193 -10.54 -2.59 8.29
N LEU A 194 -10.07 -1.48 7.72
CA LEU A 194 -10.30 -1.12 6.34
C LEU A 194 -9.12 -0.33 5.76
N PHE A 195 -8.66 -0.73 4.58
CA PHE A 195 -7.98 0.18 3.65
C PHE A 195 -8.81 0.30 2.36
N LEU A 196 -8.68 1.44 1.68
CA LEU A 196 -9.33 1.71 0.40
C LEU A 196 -8.26 2.02 -0.64
N ALA A 197 -8.53 1.70 -1.91
CA ALA A 197 -7.63 2.04 -2.99
C ALA A 197 -8.36 2.46 -4.25
N TYR A 198 -7.68 3.26 -5.06
CA TYR A 198 -8.10 3.62 -6.40
C TYR A 198 -7.08 3.19 -7.43
N ASP A 199 -7.53 2.42 -8.43
CA ASP A 199 -6.83 2.29 -9.70
C ASP A 199 -7.26 3.44 -10.61
N MET A 200 -6.34 4.36 -10.92
CA MET A 200 -6.63 5.51 -11.77
C MET A 200 -6.21 5.20 -13.20
N LYS A 201 -7.14 4.80 -14.07
CA LYS A 201 -6.83 4.53 -15.48
C LYS A 201 -7.48 5.60 -16.35
N ARG A 202 -6.66 6.50 -16.91
CA ARG A 202 -7.16 7.68 -17.62
C ARG A 202 -8.12 8.43 -16.69
N SER A 203 -9.29 8.86 -17.16
CA SER A 203 -10.34 9.46 -16.33
C SER A 203 -11.02 8.53 -15.31
N GLN A 204 -10.82 7.22 -15.38
CA GLN A 204 -11.54 6.26 -14.54
C GLN A 204 -10.86 6.06 -13.18
N ARG A 205 -11.67 5.90 -12.13
CA ARG A 205 -11.24 5.55 -10.77
C ARG A 205 -11.96 4.31 -10.29
N THR A 206 -11.32 3.15 -10.37
CA THR A 206 -11.90 1.90 -9.88
C THR A 206 -11.58 1.73 -8.40
N LEU A 207 -12.63 1.66 -7.58
CA LEU A 207 -12.52 1.47 -6.13
C LEU A 207 -12.19 0.01 -5.80
N LYS A 208 -11.30 -0.17 -4.82
CA LYS A 208 -11.04 -1.44 -4.14
C LYS A 208 -11.10 -1.23 -2.64
N ALA A 209 -11.52 -2.25 -1.91
CA ALA A 209 -11.57 -2.25 -0.46
C ALA A 209 -10.83 -3.46 0.10
N TYR A 210 -10.07 -3.25 1.17
CA TYR A 210 -9.25 -4.24 1.86
C TYR A 210 -9.76 -4.33 3.30
N PHE A 211 -10.26 -5.48 3.70
CA PHE A 211 -10.90 -5.70 4.98
C PHE A 211 -10.09 -6.66 5.84
N PHE A 212 -10.00 -6.34 7.13
CA PHE A 212 -9.17 -7.04 8.10
C PHE A 212 -10.04 -7.69 9.18
N PRO A 213 -10.33 -9.00 9.11
CA PRO A 213 -11.18 -9.67 10.10
C PRO A 213 -10.47 -9.98 11.43
N VAL A 214 -9.26 -9.46 11.65
CA VAL A 214 -8.42 -9.79 12.81
C VAL A 214 -9.07 -9.34 14.13
N LEU A 215 -9.86 -8.26 14.15
CA LEU A 215 -10.61 -7.91 15.36
C LEU A 215 -11.71 -8.93 15.68
N LYS A 216 -12.43 -9.42 14.65
CA LYS A 216 -13.41 -10.51 14.80
C LYS A 216 -12.75 -11.81 15.22
N HIS A 217 -11.52 -12.07 14.78
CA HIS A 217 -10.75 -13.21 15.26
C HIS A 217 -10.66 -13.19 16.78
N PHE A 218 -10.17 -12.10 17.36
CA PHE A 218 -10.05 -11.99 18.82
C PHE A 218 -11.41 -11.98 19.51
N ALA A 219 -12.39 -11.25 18.96
CA ALA A 219 -13.73 -11.16 19.56
C ALA A 219 -14.43 -12.52 19.64
N LEU A 220 -14.38 -13.30 18.55
CA LEU A 220 -15.15 -14.54 18.39
C LEU A 220 -14.36 -15.82 18.68
N ASP A 221 -13.04 -15.73 18.86
CA ASP A 221 -12.14 -16.88 18.98
C ASP A 221 -12.18 -17.80 17.75
N VAL A 222 -12.20 -17.18 16.56
CA VAL A 222 -12.25 -17.84 15.25
C VAL A 222 -11.06 -17.40 14.42
N THR A 223 -10.35 -18.32 13.77
CA THR A 223 -9.17 -17.95 12.98
C THR A 223 -9.51 -17.01 11.82
N THR A 224 -8.56 -16.14 11.46
CA THR A 224 -8.72 -15.19 10.35
C THR A 224 -8.98 -15.92 9.04
N GLU A 225 -8.29 -17.05 8.82
CA GLU A 225 -8.49 -17.95 7.69
C GLU A 225 -9.95 -18.41 7.61
N LYS A 226 -10.52 -18.91 8.71
CA LYS A 226 -11.90 -19.38 8.74
C LYS A 226 -12.87 -18.23 8.44
N LEU A 227 -12.68 -17.06 9.05
CA LEU A 227 -13.51 -15.88 8.81
C LEU A 227 -13.49 -15.48 7.32
N VAL A 228 -12.31 -15.45 6.70
CA VAL A 228 -12.14 -15.10 5.28
C VAL A 228 -12.81 -16.14 4.37
N PHE A 229 -12.51 -17.42 4.53
CA PHE A 229 -13.06 -18.45 3.63
C PHE A 229 -14.57 -18.64 3.81
N ASP A 230 -15.12 -18.44 5.01
CA ASP A 230 -16.57 -18.45 5.22
C ASP A 230 -17.23 -17.23 4.55
N MET A 231 -16.64 -16.04 4.68
CA MET A 231 -17.16 -14.84 4.01
C MET A 231 -17.20 -15.00 2.49
N ILE A 232 -16.17 -15.56 1.86
CA ILE A 232 -16.14 -15.78 0.40
C ILE A 232 -17.34 -16.59 -0.07
N ARG A 233 -17.69 -17.66 0.67
CA ARG A 233 -18.81 -18.56 0.34
C ARG A 233 -20.17 -17.88 0.53
N GLU A 234 -20.26 -16.95 1.46
CA GLU A 234 -21.49 -16.25 1.82
C GLU A 234 -21.75 -15.00 0.97
N LEU A 235 -20.77 -14.53 0.18
CA LEU A 235 -20.94 -13.35 -0.67
C LEU A 235 -22.10 -13.52 -1.65
N GLN A 236 -22.98 -12.52 -1.72
CA GLN A 236 -24.09 -12.48 -2.67
C GLN A 236 -24.04 -11.22 -3.54
N PRO A 237 -24.26 -11.33 -4.86
CA PRO A 237 -24.29 -12.55 -5.66
C PRO A 237 -22.87 -13.15 -5.84
N CYS A 238 -22.80 -14.29 -6.55
CA CYS A 238 -21.57 -14.92 -7.06
C CYS A 238 -20.60 -15.58 -6.06
N GLY A 239 -20.90 -15.63 -4.76
CA GLY A 239 -20.05 -16.34 -3.78
C GLY A 239 -19.93 -17.85 -4.02
N GLU A 240 -21.01 -18.48 -4.50
CA GLU A 240 -21.01 -19.92 -4.84
C GLU A 240 -20.00 -20.25 -5.95
N GLU A 241 -19.84 -19.36 -6.93
CA GLU A 241 -18.91 -19.52 -8.05
C GLU A 241 -17.44 -19.40 -7.63
N LEU A 242 -17.17 -18.84 -6.44
CA LEU A 242 -15.84 -18.74 -5.83
C LEU A 242 -15.52 -19.93 -4.92
N TYR A 243 -16.50 -20.78 -4.58
CA TYR A 243 -16.33 -21.86 -3.59
C TYR A 243 -15.15 -22.77 -3.93
N LYS A 244 -15.13 -23.34 -5.14
CA LYS A 244 -14.12 -24.33 -5.55
C LYS A 244 -12.70 -23.76 -5.52
N VAL A 245 -12.52 -22.56 -6.09
CA VAL A 245 -11.21 -21.91 -6.15
C VAL A 245 -10.74 -21.46 -4.75
N SER A 246 -11.68 -21.03 -3.89
CA SER A 246 -11.37 -20.70 -2.49
C SER A 246 -10.95 -21.93 -1.68
N GLU A 247 -11.56 -23.09 -1.91
CA GLU A 247 -11.22 -24.34 -1.24
C GLU A 247 -9.83 -24.85 -1.66
N LYS A 248 -9.49 -24.73 -2.96
CA LYS A 248 -8.14 -25.00 -3.47
C LYS A 248 -7.10 -24.16 -2.73
N LEU A 249 -7.34 -22.86 -2.57
CA LEU A 249 -6.44 -21.98 -1.82
C LEU A 249 -6.35 -22.37 -0.33
N GLN A 250 -7.49 -22.62 0.32
CA GLN A 250 -7.55 -23.00 1.72
C GLN A 250 -6.71 -24.26 2.02
N ARG A 251 -6.78 -25.28 1.15
CA ARG A 251 -5.97 -26.51 1.28
C ARG A 251 -4.47 -26.24 1.16
N TYR A 252 -4.07 -25.37 0.22
CA TYR A 252 -2.67 -24.99 0.07
C TYR A 252 -2.16 -24.26 1.31
N LEU A 253 -2.86 -23.23 1.79
CA LEU A 253 -2.43 -22.46 2.96
C LEU A 253 -2.33 -23.31 4.23
N ALA A 254 -3.18 -24.34 4.38
CA ALA A 254 -3.13 -25.26 5.50
C ALA A 254 -1.91 -26.20 5.49
N THR A 255 -1.23 -26.37 4.35
CA THR A 255 -0.15 -27.36 4.18
C THR A 255 1.14 -26.78 3.59
N CYS A 256 1.17 -25.47 3.32
CA CYS A 256 2.34 -24.79 2.74
C CYS A 256 3.57 -24.92 3.65
N LYS A 257 4.76 -25.02 3.04
CA LYS A 257 6.01 -25.32 3.75
C LYS A 257 6.44 -24.18 4.68
N GLU A 258 6.33 -22.95 4.19
CA GLU A 258 6.54 -21.73 4.95
C GLU A 258 5.18 -21.25 5.45
N PRO A 259 4.97 -21.12 6.78
CA PRO A 259 3.71 -20.63 7.32
C PRO A 259 3.29 -19.32 6.67
N CYS A 260 2.06 -19.28 6.16
CA CYS A 260 1.50 -18.14 5.44
C CYS A 260 0.12 -17.78 6.01
N PRO A 261 0.05 -17.24 7.24
CA PRO A 261 -1.21 -16.83 7.86
C PRO A 261 -1.93 -15.75 7.04
N VAL A 262 -3.26 -15.84 7.02
CA VAL A 262 -4.15 -14.88 6.33
C VAL A 262 -4.29 -13.61 7.18
N GLU A 263 -4.09 -12.45 6.55
CA GLU A 263 -4.14 -11.14 7.22
C GLU A 263 -5.40 -10.35 6.83
N MET A 264 -5.81 -10.40 5.56
CA MET A 264 -6.91 -9.59 5.03
C MET A 264 -7.54 -10.19 3.77
N MET A 265 -8.71 -9.69 3.41
CA MET A 265 -9.38 -9.96 2.14
C MET A 265 -9.69 -8.64 1.44
N ALA A 266 -9.40 -8.53 0.15
CA ALA A 266 -9.79 -7.39 -0.65
C ALA A 266 -10.80 -7.76 -1.75
N ILE A 267 -11.57 -6.77 -2.18
CA ILE A 267 -12.50 -6.87 -3.30
C ILE A 267 -12.29 -5.72 -4.28
N ASP A 268 -12.57 -5.97 -5.55
CA ASP A 268 -12.86 -4.89 -6.50
C ASP A 268 -14.32 -4.45 -6.28
N CYS A 269 -14.58 -3.17 -5.99
CA CYS A 269 -15.93 -2.65 -5.74
C CYS A 269 -16.62 -2.32 -7.09
N VAL A 270 -16.83 -3.34 -7.90
CA VAL A 270 -17.51 -3.30 -9.20
C VAL A 270 -18.55 -4.41 -9.26
N ASP A 271 -19.30 -4.51 -10.36
CA ASP A 271 -20.24 -5.61 -10.59
C ASP A 271 -19.65 -6.96 -10.13
N PRO A 272 -20.28 -7.65 -9.16
CA PRO A 272 -19.81 -8.91 -8.60
C PRO A 272 -19.50 -10.01 -9.62
N SER A 273 -20.12 -9.98 -10.81
CA SER A 273 -19.80 -10.94 -11.90
C SER A 273 -18.45 -10.67 -12.58
N LYS A 274 -17.88 -9.49 -12.38
CA LYS A 274 -16.58 -9.03 -12.91
C LYS A 274 -15.56 -8.76 -11.82
N ALA A 275 -16.00 -8.64 -10.58
CA ALA A 275 -15.17 -8.37 -9.42
C ALA A 275 -14.28 -9.56 -9.07
N ARG A 276 -13.12 -9.28 -8.48
CA ARG A 276 -12.25 -10.30 -7.90
C ARG A 276 -12.28 -10.23 -6.40
N VAL A 277 -12.15 -11.39 -5.76
CA VAL A 277 -11.75 -11.49 -4.35
C VAL A 277 -10.25 -11.74 -4.30
N LYS A 278 -9.55 -11.09 -3.37
CA LYS A 278 -8.12 -11.31 -3.13
C LYS A 278 -7.89 -11.66 -1.67
N VAL A 279 -7.36 -12.85 -1.42
CA VAL A 279 -6.93 -13.24 -0.06
C VAL A 279 -5.48 -12.82 0.09
N TYR A 280 -5.15 -12.11 1.16
CA TYR A 280 -3.78 -11.73 1.47
C TYR A 280 -3.27 -12.56 2.63
N ALA A 281 -2.12 -13.21 2.42
CA ALA A 281 -1.44 -13.97 3.44
C ALA A 281 0.06 -13.68 3.40
N ARG A 282 0.73 -13.79 4.55
CA ARG A 282 2.12 -13.35 4.69
C ARG A 282 3.02 -14.45 5.20
N THR A 283 4.14 -14.61 4.52
CA THR A 283 5.25 -15.47 4.96
C THR A 283 6.25 -14.69 5.80
N THR A 284 7.05 -15.37 6.63
CA THR A 284 8.14 -14.69 7.36
C THR A 284 9.39 -14.56 6.50
N SER A 285 9.71 -15.61 5.72
CA SER A 285 10.81 -15.61 4.77
C SER A 285 10.49 -14.85 3.49
N ASN A 286 11.50 -14.20 2.90
CA ASN A 286 11.41 -13.55 1.59
C ASN A 286 12.30 -14.19 0.52
N SER A 287 12.74 -15.43 0.74
CA SER A 287 13.61 -16.16 -0.19
C SER A 287 12.94 -16.49 -1.53
N LYS A 288 13.75 -16.71 -2.57
CA LYS A 288 13.26 -17.16 -3.89
C LYS A 288 12.56 -18.52 -3.81
N ALA A 289 13.05 -19.42 -2.96
CA ALA A 289 12.43 -20.74 -2.76
C ALA A 289 10.99 -20.63 -2.25
N VAL A 290 10.73 -19.72 -1.30
CA VAL A 290 9.37 -19.45 -0.79
C VAL A 290 8.50 -18.81 -1.86
N LEU A 291 9.05 -17.85 -2.61
CA LEU A 291 8.33 -17.25 -3.75
C LEU A 291 7.89 -18.32 -4.76
N ALA A 292 8.80 -19.24 -5.16
CA ALA A 292 8.50 -20.30 -6.12
C ALA A 292 7.46 -21.30 -5.60
N ASP A 293 7.57 -21.71 -4.32
CA ASP A 293 6.60 -22.62 -3.68
C ASP A 293 5.20 -21.99 -3.69
N VAL A 294 5.09 -20.71 -3.33
CA VAL A 294 3.80 -20.02 -3.29
C VAL A 294 3.23 -19.74 -4.68
N LEU A 295 4.05 -19.28 -5.64
CA LEU A 295 3.61 -19.06 -7.02
C LEU A 295 3.04 -20.33 -7.67
N THR A 296 3.56 -21.50 -7.29
CA THR A 296 3.11 -22.80 -7.80
C THR A 296 2.04 -23.46 -6.93
N LEU A 297 1.60 -22.81 -5.84
CA LEU A 297 0.73 -23.41 -4.81
C LEU A 297 1.24 -24.80 -4.37
N GLY A 298 2.53 -24.88 -4.04
CA GLY A 298 3.19 -26.13 -3.64
C GLY A 298 3.28 -27.16 -4.77
N GLY A 299 3.28 -26.73 -6.03
CA GLY A 299 3.29 -27.59 -7.22
C GLY A 299 1.91 -28.02 -7.71
N THR A 300 0.81 -27.52 -7.13
CA THR A 300 -0.56 -27.83 -7.59
C THR A 300 -1.02 -26.93 -8.75
N GLN A 301 -0.31 -25.84 -9.03
CA GLN A 301 -0.53 -24.97 -10.16
C GLN A 301 0.79 -24.78 -10.92
N THR A 302 0.89 -25.38 -12.10
CA THR A 302 2.13 -25.42 -12.90
C THR A 302 1.85 -25.16 -14.37
N ASP A 303 0.81 -24.38 -14.69
CA ASP A 303 0.54 -23.91 -16.05
C ASP A 303 1.70 -23.05 -16.57
N GLU A 304 1.75 -22.88 -17.89
CA GLU A 304 2.85 -22.17 -18.57
C GLU A 304 3.11 -20.77 -17.99
N ALA A 305 2.06 -20.00 -17.68
CA ALA A 305 2.21 -18.67 -17.11
C ALA A 305 2.82 -18.73 -15.71
N THR A 306 2.40 -19.70 -14.89
CA THR A 306 2.96 -19.91 -13.55
C THR A 306 4.44 -20.27 -13.59
N MET A 307 4.85 -21.19 -14.48
CA MET A 307 6.27 -21.57 -14.60
C MET A 307 7.13 -20.45 -15.17
N LYS A 308 6.61 -19.65 -16.11
CA LYS A 308 7.25 -18.40 -16.55
C LYS A 308 7.41 -17.41 -15.42
N GLY A 309 6.44 -17.31 -14.51
CA GLY A 309 6.57 -16.50 -13.29
C GLY A 309 7.74 -16.91 -12.42
N VAL A 310 7.93 -18.21 -12.20
CA VAL A 310 9.10 -18.70 -11.44
C VAL A 310 10.41 -18.38 -12.18
N GLU A 311 10.46 -18.59 -13.49
CA GLU A 311 11.65 -18.29 -14.30
C GLU A 311 12.01 -16.79 -14.31
N TYR A 312 11.02 -15.91 -14.48
CA TYR A 312 11.24 -14.47 -14.50
C TYR A 312 11.58 -13.92 -13.12
N ALA A 313 11.08 -14.53 -12.04
CA ALA A 313 11.45 -14.15 -10.68
C ALA A 313 12.96 -14.29 -10.44
N GLU A 314 13.63 -15.29 -11.03
CA GLU A 314 15.10 -15.45 -10.94
C GLU A 314 15.87 -14.24 -11.48
N LYS A 315 15.30 -13.53 -12.48
CA LYS A 315 15.93 -12.38 -13.15
C LYS A 315 15.81 -11.08 -12.36
N VAL A 316 14.88 -11.00 -11.39
CA VAL A 316 14.53 -9.73 -10.74
C VAL A 316 14.51 -9.78 -9.22
N TRP A 317 14.19 -10.92 -8.61
CA TRP A 317 13.90 -10.98 -7.16
C TRP A 317 15.11 -10.61 -6.29
N HIS A 318 16.32 -10.95 -6.74
CA HIS A 318 17.56 -10.56 -6.05
C HIS A 318 17.73 -9.03 -6.01
N LEU A 319 17.38 -8.31 -7.08
CA LEU A 319 17.38 -6.85 -7.12
C LEU A 319 16.32 -6.26 -6.18
N LEU A 320 15.13 -6.88 -6.12
CA LEU A 320 14.05 -6.43 -5.25
C LEU A 320 14.40 -6.57 -3.76
N LEU A 321 15.32 -7.49 -3.42
CA LEU A 321 15.89 -7.66 -2.09
C LEU A 321 17.19 -6.87 -1.86
N ASP A 322 17.63 -6.06 -2.81
CA ASP A 322 18.88 -5.29 -2.72
C ASP A 322 20.15 -6.19 -2.63
N GLU A 323 20.16 -7.24 -3.45
CA GLU A 323 21.26 -8.17 -3.69
C GLU A 323 21.67 -8.11 -5.19
N PRO A 324 22.28 -7.02 -5.67
CA PRO A 324 22.57 -6.81 -7.09
C PRO A 324 23.58 -7.82 -7.67
N GLU A 325 24.40 -8.43 -6.83
CA GLU A 325 25.36 -9.48 -7.21
C GLU A 325 24.72 -10.88 -7.33
N GLY A 326 23.41 -10.98 -7.08
CA GLY A 326 22.67 -12.24 -7.05
C GLY A 326 22.44 -12.75 -5.63
N MET A 327 21.58 -13.77 -5.50
CA MET A 327 21.24 -14.38 -4.21
C MET A 327 21.01 -15.88 -4.34
N ALA A 328 21.35 -16.65 -3.31
CA ALA A 328 21.02 -18.08 -3.25
C ALA A 328 19.49 -18.30 -3.11
N ALA A 329 18.99 -19.47 -3.50
CA ALA A 329 17.55 -19.75 -3.50
C ALA A 329 16.91 -19.65 -2.11
N THR A 330 17.61 -20.06 -1.07
CA THR A 330 17.15 -20.06 0.33
C THR A 330 17.61 -18.84 1.12
N GLN A 331 18.42 -17.95 0.53
CA GLN A 331 18.84 -16.71 1.17
C GLN A 331 17.62 -15.82 1.42
N ARG A 332 17.59 -15.20 2.60
CA ARG A 332 16.54 -14.27 3.03
C ARG A 332 17.18 -13.06 3.70
N LYS A 333 16.44 -11.95 3.79
CA LYS A 333 16.84 -10.76 4.53
C LYS A 333 15.82 -10.45 5.61
N ASP A 334 16.30 -10.24 6.82
CA ASP A 334 15.44 -9.79 7.91
C ASP A 334 15.03 -8.33 7.68
N ALA A 335 13.81 -8.00 8.11
CA ALA A 335 13.33 -6.62 8.10
C ALA A 335 14.08 -5.79 9.17
N ARG A 336 14.31 -4.51 8.90
CA ARG A 336 14.87 -3.56 9.88
C ARG A 336 14.10 -3.54 11.19
N ASP A 337 12.78 -3.57 11.11
CA ASP A 337 11.92 -3.63 12.27
C ASP A 337 11.06 -4.90 12.21
N MET A 338 11.50 -5.89 12.97
CA MET A 338 10.80 -7.18 13.09
C MET A 338 9.54 -7.12 13.95
N GLN A 339 9.26 -5.99 14.62
CA GLN A 339 8.07 -5.79 15.45
C GLN A 339 6.84 -5.34 14.65
N ASN A 340 7.04 -4.76 13.46
CA ASN A 340 5.93 -4.39 12.60
C ASN A 340 5.47 -5.56 11.70
N LEU A 341 4.33 -5.36 11.02
CA LEU A 341 3.73 -6.32 10.08
C LEU A 341 4.39 -6.29 8.69
N HIS A 342 5.17 -5.26 8.37
CA HIS A 342 5.78 -5.05 7.06
C HIS A 342 7.08 -5.86 6.92
N LYS A 343 6.96 -7.18 6.95
CA LYS A 343 8.08 -8.14 6.80
C LYS A 343 7.72 -9.29 5.86
N GLY A 344 8.73 -10.08 5.49
CA GLY A 344 8.57 -11.23 4.59
C GLY A 344 7.88 -10.87 3.27
N ILE A 345 7.07 -11.80 2.72
CA ILE A 345 6.30 -11.56 1.49
C ILE A 345 4.81 -11.60 1.81
N CYS A 346 4.08 -10.56 1.44
CA CYS A 346 2.62 -10.55 1.44
C CYS A 346 2.10 -10.98 0.06
N PHE A 347 1.52 -12.16 -0.01
CA PHE A 347 0.94 -12.71 -1.22
C PHE A 347 -0.53 -12.33 -1.33
N ALA A 348 -0.93 -11.76 -2.47
CA ALA A 348 -2.33 -11.61 -2.85
C ALA A 348 -2.71 -12.75 -3.80
N PHE A 349 -3.64 -13.59 -3.37
CA PHE A 349 -4.22 -14.67 -4.14
C PHE A 349 -5.54 -14.19 -4.76
N GLU A 350 -5.56 -13.89 -6.06
CA GLU A 350 -6.73 -13.41 -6.78
C GLU A 350 -7.61 -14.59 -7.21
N LEU A 351 -8.87 -14.56 -6.77
CA LEU A 351 -9.93 -15.51 -7.08
C LEU A 351 -10.94 -14.85 -8.01
N LYS A 352 -11.37 -15.59 -9.03
CA LYS A 352 -12.39 -15.18 -10.00
C LYS A 352 -13.47 -16.24 -10.09
N GLN A 353 -14.69 -15.79 -10.35
CA GLN A 353 -15.87 -16.62 -10.55
C GLN A 353 -15.62 -17.54 -11.74
N GLY A 354 -15.84 -18.84 -11.53
CA GLY A 354 -15.71 -19.84 -12.59
C GLY A 354 -14.28 -20.13 -13.08
N ASP A 355 -13.24 -19.48 -12.51
CA ASP A 355 -11.84 -19.73 -12.85
C ASP A 355 -11.20 -20.63 -11.78
N GLU A 356 -10.54 -21.71 -12.19
CA GLU A 356 -9.81 -22.61 -11.28
C GLU A 356 -8.37 -22.12 -11.02
N ARG A 357 -7.86 -21.21 -11.86
CA ARG A 357 -6.53 -20.65 -11.70
C ARG A 357 -6.56 -19.52 -10.66
N ILE A 358 -5.63 -19.57 -9.72
CA ILE A 358 -5.42 -18.50 -8.75
C ILE A 358 -4.26 -17.65 -9.24
N ASP A 359 -4.50 -16.36 -9.47
CA ASP A 359 -3.40 -15.45 -9.83
C ASP A 359 -2.71 -14.92 -8.57
N ILE A 360 -1.39 -14.95 -8.55
CA ILE A 360 -0.63 -14.73 -7.30
C ILE A 360 0.30 -13.55 -7.48
N LYS A 361 0.21 -12.58 -6.57
CA LYS A 361 1.07 -11.40 -6.56
C LYS A 361 1.83 -11.31 -5.25
N ALA A 362 3.16 -11.29 -5.35
CA ALA A 362 4.03 -11.08 -4.21
C ALA A 362 4.21 -9.58 -3.97
N HIS A 363 4.08 -9.13 -2.72
CA HIS A 363 4.39 -7.77 -2.28
C HIS A 363 5.49 -7.83 -1.22
N LEU A 364 6.61 -7.16 -1.49
CA LEU A 364 7.79 -7.14 -0.65
C LEU A 364 7.98 -5.71 -0.08
N PRO A 365 8.07 -5.54 1.26
CA PRO A 365 8.37 -4.26 1.89
C PRO A 365 9.85 -3.92 1.73
N TRP A 366 10.33 -3.68 0.51
CA TRP A 366 11.76 -3.46 0.27
C TRP A 366 12.33 -2.23 1.02
N GLY A 367 11.51 -1.28 1.49
CA GLY A 367 11.95 -0.20 2.38
C GLY A 367 12.46 -0.71 3.73
N GLN A 368 12.16 -1.96 4.08
CA GLN A 368 12.65 -2.65 5.29
C GLN A 368 13.95 -3.43 5.05
N THR A 369 14.37 -3.66 3.80
CA THR A 369 15.56 -4.46 3.48
C THR A 369 16.59 -3.74 2.60
N ALA A 370 16.17 -2.76 1.79
CA ALA A 370 17.01 -2.04 0.83
C ALA A 370 17.88 -1.00 1.53
N ARG A 371 19.17 -0.89 1.18
CA ARG A 371 20.14 0.00 1.86
C ARG A 371 19.81 1.49 1.77
N SER A 372 19.22 1.95 0.66
CA SER A 372 18.80 3.33 0.44
C SER A 372 17.77 3.40 -0.68
N ASP A 373 16.93 4.44 -0.70
CA ASP A 373 15.96 4.62 -1.79
C ASP A 373 16.64 4.88 -3.14
N ALA A 374 17.81 5.53 -3.16
CA ALA A 374 18.60 5.71 -4.38
C ALA A 374 19.02 4.36 -5.00
N GLN A 375 19.44 3.40 -4.17
CA GLN A 375 19.75 2.05 -4.64
C GLN A 375 18.47 1.31 -5.07
N THR A 376 17.35 1.49 -4.35
CA THR A 376 16.06 0.91 -4.74
C THR A 376 15.62 1.35 -6.13
N ILE A 377 15.78 2.65 -6.46
CA ILE A 377 15.51 3.16 -7.82
C ILE A 377 16.36 2.41 -8.84
N HIS A 378 17.68 2.34 -8.62
CA HIS A 378 18.60 1.66 -9.53
C HIS A 378 18.22 0.18 -9.73
N ASN A 379 17.94 -0.53 -8.64
CA ASN A 379 17.57 -1.95 -8.67
C ASN A 379 16.26 -2.18 -9.43
N PHE A 380 15.25 -1.31 -9.26
CA PHE A 380 13.99 -1.45 -9.97
C PHE A 380 14.12 -1.09 -11.46
N THR A 381 14.89 -0.05 -11.80
CA THR A 381 15.26 0.27 -13.19
C THR A 381 15.96 -0.93 -13.84
N GLN A 382 16.94 -1.53 -13.17
CA GLN A 382 17.64 -2.71 -13.68
C GLN A 382 16.69 -3.93 -13.79
N ALA A 383 15.77 -4.11 -12.85
CA ALA A 383 14.79 -5.19 -12.92
C ALA A 383 13.86 -5.06 -14.14
N LEU A 384 13.48 -3.83 -14.51
CA LEU A 384 12.71 -3.54 -15.73
C LEU A 384 13.56 -3.83 -16.99
N GLN A 385 14.84 -3.48 -17.00
CA GLN A 385 15.77 -3.79 -18.11
C GLN A 385 15.98 -5.30 -18.28
N ASN A 386 16.15 -6.04 -17.18
CA ASN A 386 16.36 -7.49 -17.18
C ASN A 386 15.20 -8.27 -17.83
N VAL A 387 14.02 -7.65 -17.95
CA VAL A 387 12.83 -8.25 -18.58
C VAL A 387 12.50 -7.61 -19.94
N GLY A 388 13.41 -6.79 -20.48
CA GLY A 388 13.32 -6.16 -21.78
C GLY A 388 12.36 -4.96 -21.84
N TRP A 389 12.16 -4.25 -20.72
CA TRP A 389 11.31 -3.06 -20.64
C TRP A 389 12.16 -1.78 -20.49
N ASP A 390 13.09 -1.57 -21.42
CA ASP A 390 14.06 -0.45 -21.37
C ASP A 390 13.39 0.92 -21.33
N GLU A 391 12.34 1.14 -22.14
CA GLU A 391 11.58 2.40 -22.15
C GLU A 391 10.90 2.67 -20.80
N SER A 392 10.26 1.64 -20.22
CA SER A 392 9.65 1.75 -18.90
C SER A 392 10.69 1.95 -17.80
N ALA A 393 11.88 1.36 -17.93
CA ALA A 393 13.00 1.55 -17.02
C ALA A 393 13.50 2.99 -17.02
N GLU A 394 13.67 3.60 -18.21
CA GLU A 394 14.04 5.00 -18.37
C GLU A 394 12.96 5.92 -17.79
N LYS A 395 11.69 5.67 -18.11
CA LYS A 395 10.54 6.43 -17.61
C LYS A 395 10.46 6.39 -16.07
N PHE A 396 10.54 5.19 -15.49
CA PHE A 396 10.56 5.03 -14.04
C PHE A 396 11.74 5.77 -13.40
N SER A 397 12.96 5.60 -13.93
CA SER A 397 14.16 6.25 -13.40
C SER A 397 14.01 7.77 -13.38
N ARG A 398 13.56 8.35 -14.51
CA ARG A 398 13.32 9.79 -14.65
C ARG A 398 12.29 10.28 -13.63
N GLY A 399 11.14 9.62 -13.55
CA GLY A 399 10.06 10.00 -12.64
C GLY A 399 10.44 9.86 -11.16
N ALA A 400 11.10 8.77 -10.79
CA ALA A 400 11.54 8.56 -9.41
C ALA A 400 12.59 9.59 -8.98
N LEU A 401 13.47 10.04 -9.89
CA LEU A 401 14.41 11.13 -9.63
C LEU A 401 13.73 12.49 -9.46
N GLU A 402 12.64 12.78 -10.19
CA GLU A 402 11.85 13.99 -9.94
C GLU A 402 11.17 13.94 -8.56
N ILE A 403 10.64 12.79 -8.16
CA ILE A 403 10.05 12.62 -6.82
C ILE A 403 11.12 12.82 -5.73
N ALA A 404 12.34 12.36 -5.95
CA ALA A 404 13.45 12.54 -5.01
C ALA A 404 13.80 14.02 -4.75
N LYS A 405 13.45 14.94 -5.67
CA LYS A 405 13.66 16.39 -5.51
C LYS A 405 12.57 17.07 -4.70
N LEU A 406 11.46 16.37 -4.38
CA LEU A 406 10.40 16.95 -3.57
C LEU A 406 10.93 17.34 -2.18
N PRO A 407 10.42 18.43 -1.56
CA PRO A 407 10.87 18.85 -0.24
C PRO A 407 10.72 17.76 0.82
N GLY A 408 11.68 17.68 1.75
CA GLY A 408 11.66 16.73 2.87
C GLY A 408 12.04 15.29 2.52
N ARG A 409 12.54 15.05 1.30
CA ARG A 409 13.00 13.72 0.85
C ARG A 409 14.51 13.56 1.08
N ASP A 410 14.88 12.42 1.64
CA ASP A 410 16.27 11.99 1.81
C ASP A 410 16.41 10.56 1.28
N TYR A 411 16.81 10.44 0.02
CA TYR A 411 16.92 9.16 -0.69
C TYR A 411 18.27 8.46 -0.42
N SER A 412 19.16 9.08 0.37
CA SER A 412 20.33 8.39 0.91
C SER A 412 19.94 7.35 1.97
N LYS A 413 18.74 7.49 2.54
CA LYS A 413 18.14 6.54 3.47
C LYS A 413 17.02 5.77 2.77
N PRO A 414 16.65 4.59 3.28
CA PRO A 414 15.46 3.90 2.81
C PRO A 414 14.20 4.55 3.38
N GLY A 415 13.07 4.28 2.74
CA GLY A 415 11.77 4.53 3.34
C GLY A 415 10.76 5.17 2.39
N GLY A 416 11.24 5.87 1.36
CA GLY A 416 10.45 6.61 0.38
C GLY A 416 9.90 5.70 -0.72
N LEU A 417 10.58 4.60 -1.04
CA LEU A 417 10.00 3.49 -1.79
C LEU A 417 9.63 2.38 -0.79
N SER A 418 8.33 2.23 -0.52
CA SER A 418 7.84 1.43 0.61
C SER A 418 7.74 -0.05 0.30
N TYR A 419 7.14 -0.38 -0.83
CA TYR A 419 6.89 -1.73 -1.29
C TYR A 419 7.24 -1.88 -2.78
N VAL A 420 7.44 -3.13 -3.18
CA VAL A 420 7.40 -3.56 -4.58
C VAL A 420 6.46 -4.73 -4.73
N SER A 421 5.77 -4.84 -5.85
CA SER A 421 5.03 -6.05 -6.19
C SER A 421 5.46 -6.68 -7.50
N TYR A 422 5.39 -8.00 -7.54
CA TYR A 422 5.73 -8.86 -8.66
C TYR A 422 4.61 -9.87 -8.91
N ASN A 423 4.27 -10.07 -10.18
CA ASN A 423 3.35 -11.12 -10.62
C ASN A 423 3.71 -11.50 -12.07
N TYR A 424 3.46 -12.76 -12.42
CA TYR A 424 3.36 -13.19 -13.81
C TYR A 424 2.08 -14.00 -13.98
N GLY A 425 1.11 -13.40 -14.68
CA GLY A 425 -0.19 -14.01 -14.92
C GLY A 425 -0.42 -14.32 -16.39
N PRO A 426 -1.65 -14.69 -16.78
CA PRO A 426 -2.02 -14.91 -18.18
C PRO A 426 -1.79 -13.69 -19.08
N LYS A 427 -1.77 -12.48 -18.51
CA LYS A 427 -1.47 -11.22 -19.22
C LYS A 427 0.02 -10.89 -19.31
N GLY A 428 0.88 -11.76 -18.78
CA GLY A 428 2.32 -11.60 -18.72
C GLY A 428 2.81 -11.00 -17.41
N LEU A 429 4.06 -10.53 -17.45
CA LEU A 429 4.75 -9.94 -16.32
C LEU A 429 4.07 -8.63 -15.88
N TYR A 430 4.10 -8.41 -14.58
CA TYR A 430 3.57 -7.25 -13.88
C TYR A 430 4.53 -6.87 -12.76
N MET A 431 4.92 -5.60 -12.68
CA MET A 431 5.67 -5.07 -11.54
C MET A 431 5.12 -3.70 -11.10
N SER A 432 5.13 -3.41 -9.80
CA SER A 432 4.77 -2.07 -9.30
C SER A 432 5.70 -1.62 -8.19
N SER A 433 6.11 -0.35 -8.24
CA SER A 433 6.80 0.32 -7.14
C SER A 433 5.81 1.15 -6.34
N TYR A 434 5.87 1.07 -5.01
CA TYR A 434 5.04 1.82 -4.08
C TYR A 434 5.90 2.88 -3.40
N PHE A 435 5.30 4.04 -3.15
CA PHE A 435 5.99 5.20 -2.59
C PHE A 435 5.30 5.58 -1.28
N SER A 436 6.08 5.98 -0.28
CA SER A 436 5.55 6.55 0.95
C SER A 436 5.79 8.06 0.98
N PRO A 437 4.79 8.87 1.37
CA PRO A 437 4.98 10.28 1.58
C PRO A 437 5.85 10.61 2.81
N LYS A 438 6.20 9.64 3.67
CA LYS A 438 7.03 9.86 4.87
C LYS A 438 6.53 11.02 5.73
N VAL A 439 5.22 11.06 5.95
CA VAL A 439 4.54 12.20 6.61
C VAL A 439 4.73 12.28 8.11
N GLN A 440 5.04 11.15 8.76
CA GLN A 440 5.35 11.14 10.18
C GLN A 440 6.84 11.40 10.33
N ASP A 441 7.18 12.59 10.81
CA ASP A 441 8.55 12.96 11.14
C ASP A 441 9.13 11.89 12.09
N SER A 442 10.34 11.41 11.77
CA SER A 442 11.11 10.49 12.63
C SER A 442 11.59 11.16 13.90
#